data_AF-A0A7C4RVC5-F1
#
_entry.id   AF-A0A7C4RVC5-F1
#
_cell.length_a   1.000
_cell.length_b   1.000
_cell.length_c   1.000
_cell.angle_alpha   90.00
_cell.angle_beta   90.00
_cell.angle_gamma   90.00
#
_symmetry.space_group_name_H-M   'P 1'
#
loop_
_entity.id
_entity.type
_entity.pdbx_description
1 polymer ?
#
loop_
_entity_poly.entity_id
_entity_poly.type
_entity_poly.pdbx_seq_one_letter_code
_entity_poly.pdbx_strand_id
1 'polypeptide(L)' 'MEIAENLGIPTVVYMLEVSYNGEYFKVKHKLDDLYKVILAKPLCLITFTRDLNVPRYIVCTVSRDLQKRINVLKR' A
#
# COMPACT_ATOMS: atom_id res chain seq x y z
N MET A 1 -7.71 -5.72 -9.09
CA MET A 1 -8.94 -5.06 -8.62
C MET A 1 -9.91 -6.09 -8.07
N GLU A 2 -10.07 -7.25 -8.73
CA GLU A 2 -10.90 -8.38 -8.31
C GLU A 2 -10.87 -8.71 -6.80
N ILE A 3 -9.69 -8.70 -6.16
CA ILE A 3 -9.58 -8.97 -4.71
C ILE A 3 -10.41 -7.97 -3.90
N ALA A 4 -10.30 -6.68 -4.18
CA ALA A 4 -11.02 -5.66 -3.43
C ALA A 4 -12.51 -5.59 -3.81
N GLU A 5 -12.86 -5.92 -5.05
CA GLU A 5 -14.26 -6.05 -5.48
C GLU A 5 -14.95 -7.21 -4.76
N ASN A 6 -14.28 -8.36 -4.67
CA ASN A 6 -14.77 -9.52 -3.91
C ASN A 6 -14.86 -9.24 -2.40
N LEU A 7 -14.03 -8.34 -1.87
CA LEU A 7 -14.11 -7.90 -0.47
C LEU A 7 -15.06 -6.70 -0.25
N GLY A 8 -15.61 -6.09 -1.31
CA GLY A 8 -16.46 -4.90 -1.21
C GLY A 8 -15.76 -3.65 -0.66
N ILE A 9 -14.42 -3.57 -0.77
CA ILE A 9 -13.63 -2.45 -0.24
C ILE A 9 -13.23 -1.48 -1.36
N PRO A 10 -13.18 -0.15 -1.07
CA PRO A 10 -12.71 0.83 -2.03
C PRO A 10 -11.27 0.54 -2.46
N THR A 11 -11.04 0.56 -3.77
CA THR A 11 -9.71 0.40 -4.36
C THR A 11 -9.20 1.73 -4.86
N VAL A 12 -7.94 2.05 -4.56
CA VAL A 12 -7.26 3.19 -5.16
C VAL A 12 -5.91 2.78 -5.74
N VAL A 13 -5.68 3.17 -7.00
CA VAL A 13 -4.56 2.68 -7.82
C VAL A 13 -3.64 3.80 -8.29
N TYR A 14 -2.43 3.42 -8.66
CA TYR A 14 -1.39 4.28 -9.26
C TYR A 14 -0.97 5.45 -8.38
N MET A 15 -0.78 5.20 -7.09
CA MET A 15 -0.50 6.26 -6.12
C MET A 15 0.98 6.59 -6.06
N LEU A 16 1.29 7.89 -6.00
CA LEU A 16 2.65 8.42 -5.93
C LEU A 16 3.09 8.80 -4.52
N GLU A 17 2.16 9.13 -3.64
CA GLU A 17 2.47 9.52 -2.25
C GLU A 17 1.28 9.21 -1.37
N VAL A 18 1.51 8.48 -0.27
CA VAL A 18 0.52 8.20 0.78
C VAL A 18 0.98 8.84 2.09
N SER A 19 0.06 9.53 2.76
CA SER A 19 0.21 9.98 4.14
C SER A 19 -1.01 9.56 4.95
N TYR A 20 -0.80 9.16 6.20
CA TYR A 20 -1.87 8.76 7.11
C TYR A 20 -1.98 9.75 8.26
N ASN A 21 -3.17 10.32 8.44
CA ASN A 21 -3.44 11.33 9.48
C ASN A 21 -4.23 10.77 10.68
N GLY A 22 -4.35 9.44 10.82
CA GLY A 22 -5.11 8.81 11.91
C GLY A 22 -6.57 8.51 11.58
N GLU A 23 -7.21 9.30 10.71
CA GLU A 23 -8.62 9.09 10.30
C GLU A 23 -8.77 8.83 8.80
N TYR A 24 -7.91 9.41 7.97
CA TYR A 24 -7.93 9.25 6.52
C TYR A 24 -6.52 9.02 5.98
N PHE A 25 -6.44 8.26 4.88
CA PHE A 25 -5.28 8.23 4.01
C PHE A 25 -5.38 9.37 3.00
N LYS A 26 -4.45 10.32 3.09
CA LYS A 26 -4.27 11.35 2.09
C LYS A 26 -3.36 10.81 1.01
N VAL A 27 -3.84 10.84 -0.22
CA VAL A 27 -3.12 10.21 -1.30
C VAL A 27 -3.05 11.09 -2.53
N LYS A 28 -1.87 11.15 -3.13
CA LYS A 28 -1.62 11.93 -4.34
C LYS A 28 -1.43 11.01 -5.53
N HIS A 29 -2.18 11.29 -6.57
CA HIS A 29 -2.08 10.66 -7.87
C HIS A 29 -1.66 11.72 -8.89
N LYS A 30 -0.60 11.47 -9.65
CA LYS A 30 -0.20 12.34 -10.75
C LYS A 30 -0.81 11.79 -12.02
N LEU A 31 -1.71 12.57 -12.61
CA LEU A 31 -1.97 12.50 -14.05
C LEU A 31 -0.98 13.45 -14.73
N ASP A 32 -0.67 13.18 -16.00
CA ASP A 32 0.42 13.82 -16.75
C ASP A 32 0.65 15.31 -16.44
N ASP A 33 -0.40 16.12 -16.44
CA ASP A 33 -0.34 17.57 -16.15
C ASP A 33 -0.93 18.00 -14.80
N LEU A 34 -1.55 17.09 -14.02
CA LEU A 34 -2.35 17.45 -12.86
C LEU A 34 -2.13 16.51 -11.67
N TYR A 35 -2.11 17.10 -10.47
CA TYR A 35 -2.11 16.33 -9.21
C TYR A 35 -3.54 16.20 -8.68
N LYS A 36 -4.00 14.95 -8.54
CA LYS A 36 -5.25 14.62 -7.88
C LYS A 36 -4.97 14.21 -6.44
N VAL A 37 -5.57 14.92 -5.49
CA VAL A 37 -5.51 14.58 -4.06
C VAL A 37 -6.81 13.88 -3.68
N ILE A 38 -6.70 12.67 -3.14
CA ILE A 38 -7.84 11.84 -2.73
C ILE A 38 -7.70 11.56 -1.23
N LEU A 39 -8.81 11.71 -0.50
CA LEU A 39 -8.92 11.27 0.89
C LEU A 39 -9.65 9.93 0.91
N ALA A 40 -8.95 8.87 1.29
CA ALA A 40 -9.52 7.54 1.42
C ALA A 40 -9.75 7.20 2.90
N LYS A 41 -10.93 6.66 3.21
CA LYS A 41 -11.22 6.11 4.55
C LYS A 41 -10.43 4.81 4.77
N PRO A 42 -10.11 4.48 6.04
CA PRO A 42 -9.56 3.17 6.40
C PRO A 42 -10.53 2.05 5.98
N LEU A 43 -9.98 0.85 5.70
CA LEU A 43 -10.57 -0.23 4.89
C LEU A 43 -10.54 0.05 3.38
N CYS A 44 -9.36 0.29 2.82
CA CYS A 44 -9.16 0.43 1.37
C CYS A 44 -7.97 -0.42 0.89
N LEU A 45 -8.04 -0.86 -0.37
CA LEU A 45 -6.91 -1.47 -1.07
C LEU A 45 -6.16 -0.38 -1.83
N ILE A 46 -4.89 -0.18 -1.48
CA ILE A 46 -4.02 0.80 -2.14
C ILE A 46 -2.97 0.06 -2.96
N THR A 47 -2.87 0.39 -4.25
CA THR A 47 -1.80 -0.10 -5.12
C THR A 47 -0.83 1.03 -5.45
N PHE A 48 0.45 0.78 -5.19
CA PHE A 48 1.52 1.75 -5.35
C PHE A 48 2.24 1.60 -6.69
N THR A 49 2.64 2.73 -7.28
CA THR A 49 3.55 2.74 -8.43
C THR A 49 5.00 2.64 -7.95
N ARG A 50 5.89 2.07 -8.78
CA ARG A 50 7.30 1.84 -8.43
C ARG A 50 8.05 3.10 -7.98
N ASP A 51 7.65 4.25 -8.51
CA ASP A 51 8.30 5.54 -8.25
C ASP A 51 8.07 6.10 -6.83
N LEU A 52 7.16 5.50 -6.05
CA LEU A 52 6.85 5.96 -4.69
C LEU A 52 8.02 5.76 -3.71
N ASN A 53 8.77 4.67 -3.86
CA ASN A 53 9.67 4.19 -2.82
C ASN A 53 10.83 3.42 -3.44
N VAL A 54 12.05 3.75 -3.03
CA VAL A 54 13.23 2.93 -3.30
C VAL A 54 13.33 1.85 -2.21
N PRO A 55 13.13 0.56 -2.55
CA PRO A 55 13.16 -0.51 -1.56
C PRO A 55 14.52 -0.53 -0.85
N ARG A 56 14.49 -0.50 0.48
CA ARG A 56 15.72 -0.56 1.30
C ARG A 56 16.34 -1.96 1.24
N TYR A 57 17.67 -2.02 1.27
CA TYR A 57 18.39 -3.28 1.44
C TYR A 57 18.21 -3.84 2.85
N ILE A 58 18.14 -5.17 2.93
CA ILE A 58 18.11 -5.89 4.20
C ILE A 58 19.51 -5.82 4.82
N VAL A 59 19.60 -5.34 6.06
CA VAL A 59 20.85 -5.34 6.82
C VAL A 59 21.09 -6.74 7.38
N CYS A 60 22.35 -7.19 7.37
CA CYS A 60 22.79 -8.57 7.66
C CYS A 60 22.42 -9.14 9.05
N THR A 61 21.62 -8.45 9.86
CA THR A 61 21.02 -8.95 11.10
C THR A 61 19.81 -9.86 10.81
N VAL A 62 20.04 -10.90 10.01
CA VAL A 62 19.03 -11.87 9.56
C VAL A 62 18.42 -12.70 10.70
N SER A 63 19.05 -12.70 11.87
CA SER A 63 18.64 -13.52 13.03
C SER A 63 17.26 -13.19 13.58
N ARG A 64 16.78 -11.95 13.43
CA ARG A 64 15.46 -11.52 13.93
C ARG A 64 14.32 -11.85 12.97
N ASP A 65 14.59 -11.88 11.67
CA ASP A 65 13.56 -12.16 10.67
C ASP A 65 13.19 -13.64 10.59
N LEU A 66 14.13 -14.55 10.91
CA LEU A 66 13.91 -16.00 10.98
C LEU A 66 12.94 -16.44 12.08
N GLN A 67 12.75 -15.63 13.13
CA GLN A 67 11.83 -15.95 14.23
C GLN A 67 10.37 -15.59 13.92
N LYS A 68 10.11 -14.91 12.81
CA LYS A 68 8.74 -14.56 12.41
C LYS A 68 7.99 -15.83 12.03
N ARG A 69 6.86 -16.07 12.72
CA ARG A 69 6.00 -17.21 12.41
C ARG A 69 5.40 -17.03 11.01
N ILE A 70 5.69 -18.00 10.13
CA ILE A 70 5.06 -18.10 8.83
C ILE A 70 3.89 -19.06 8.97
N ASN A 71 2.68 -18.55 8.83
CA ASN A 71 1.47 -19.37 8.82
C ASN A 71 1.22 -19.86 7.39
N VAL A 72 1.55 -21.12 7.12
CA VAL A 72 1.23 -21.76 5.84
C VAL A 72 -0.16 -22.36 5.93
N LEU A 73 -1.14 -21.64 5.41
CA LEU A 73 -2.49 -22.16 5.22
C LEU A 73 -2.46 -23.07 3.98
N LYS A 74 -2.52 -24.39 4.19
CA LYS A 74 -2.79 -25.32 3.10
C LYS A 74 -4.30 -25.34 2.84
N ARG A 75 -4.65 -25.38 1.56
CA ARG A 75 -6.01 -25.38 1.04
C ARG A 75 -6.69 -26.73 1.27
#